data_AF-A0A382AE20-F1
#
_entry.id   AF-A0A382AE20-F1
#
_cell.length_a   1.000
_cell.length_b   1.000
_cell.length_c   1.000
_cell.angle_alpha   90.00
_cell.angle_beta   90.00
_cell.angle_gamma   90.00
#
_symmetry.space_group_name_H-M   'P 1'
#
loop_
_entity.id
_entity.type
_entity.pdbx_description
1 polymer ?
#
loop_
_entity_poly.entity_id
_entity_poly.type
_entity_poly.pdbx_seq_one_letter_code
_entity_poly.pdbx_strand_id
1 'polypeptide(L)'
;MALDFLAENAIIYVLIAWVVILIVAKSLKLEKHGFTIKPYSLTYKNSQVQSVLSKMLTRTRRGIRVFADVSVVAGFLMMGFAFWFLISNISNFFIKPTEFAELTVLIPGVTLTSASAILYFLLSIPIVLVVHEG
;
A
#
# COMPACT_ATOMS: atom_id res chain seq x y z
N MET A 1 -31.06 14.42 -4.26
CA MET A 1 -30.70 14.63 -2.84
C MET A 1 -30.01 13.43 -2.20
N ALA A 2 -30.65 12.30 -1.89
CA ALA A 2 -29.94 11.17 -1.26
C ALA A 2 -28.98 10.42 -2.22
N LEU A 3 -29.32 10.37 -3.52
CA LEU A 3 -28.49 9.74 -4.55
C LEU A 3 -27.31 10.60 -5.01
N ASP A 4 -27.41 11.94 -4.94
CA ASP A 4 -26.30 12.85 -5.30
C ASP A 4 -25.15 12.75 -4.29
N PHE A 5 -25.46 12.56 -3.01
CA PHE A 5 -24.45 12.34 -1.97
C PHE A 5 -23.68 11.03 -2.15
N LEU A 6 -24.31 10.01 -2.75
CA LEU A 6 -23.65 8.75 -3.13
C LEU A 6 -22.74 8.96 -4.36
N ALA A 7 -23.07 9.91 -5.22
CA ALA A 7 -22.39 10.15 -6.50
C ALA A 7 -21.22 11.17 -6.43
N GLU A 8 -21.20 12.04 -5.43
CA GLU A 8 -20.11 13.03 -5.26
C GLU A 8 -18.96 12.51 -4.39
N ASN A 9 -19.17 11.45 -3.60
CA ASN A 9 -18.20 10.97 -2.64
C ASN A 9 -17.47 9.71 -3.13
N ALA A 10 -16.21 9.88 -3.54
CA ALA A 10 -15.34 8.78 -4.00
C ALA A 10 -15.27 7.59 -3.03
N ILE A 11 -15.42 7.84 -1.73
CA ILE A 11 -15.44 6.83 -0.67
C ILE A 11 -16.59 5.84 -0.84
N ILE A 12 -17.76 6.32 -1.29
CA ILE A 12 -18.97 5.51 -1.42
C ILE A 12 -18.84 4.55 -2.60
N TYR A 13 -18.26 5.00 -3.71
CA TYR A 13 -17.93 4.11 -4.84
C TYR A 13 -16.93 3.02 -4.45
N VAL A 14 -15.91 3.36 -3.66
CA VAL A 14 -14.94 2.39 -3.15
C VAL A 14 -15.62 1.37 -2.22
N LEU A 15 -16.52 1.81 -1.34
CA LEU A 15 -17.28 0.92 -0.47
C LEU A 15 -18.24 0.01 -1.25
N ILE A 16 -18.95 0.54 -2.25
CA ILE A 16 -19.83 -0.26 -3.12
C ILE A 16 -19.01 -1.29 -3.89
N ALA A 17 -17.85 -0.90 -4.46
CA ALA A 17 -16.95 -1.82 -5.13
C ALA A 17 -16.48 -2.96 -4.20
N TRP A 18 -16.13 -2.63 -2.95
CA TRP A 18 -15.77 -3.63 -1.95
C TRP A 18 -16.92 -4.56 -1.58
N VAL A 19 -18.14 -4.04 -1.42
CA VAL A 19 -19.34 -4.85 -1.17
C VAL A 19 -19.59 -5.81 -2.33
N VAL A 20 -19.49 -5.34 -3.58
CA VAL A 20 -19.64 -6.18 -4.77
C VAL A 20 -18.55 -7.27 -4.82
N ILE A 21 -17.28 -6.92 -4.58
CA ILE A 21 -16.17 -7.87 -4.55
C ILE A 21 -16.40 -8.95 -3.48
N LEU A 22 -16.83 -8.56 -2.27
CA LEU A 22 -17.10 -9.50 -1.18
C LEU A 22 -18.28 -10.43 -1.48
N ILE A 23 -19.37 -9.91 -2.07
CA ILE A 23 -20.53 -10.71 -2.47
C ILE A 23 -20.14 -11.71 -3.56
N VAL A 24 -19.41 -11.26 -4.58
CA VAL A 24 -18.92 -12.12 -5.67
C VAL A 24 -17.96 -13.18 -5.14
N ALA A 25 -17.01 -12.80 -4.27
CA ALA A 25 -16.06 -13.72 -3.66
C ALA A 25 -16.75 -14.80 -2.81
N LYS A 26 -17.78 -14.41 -2.04
CA LYS A 26 -18.58 -15.32 -1.21
C LYS A 26 -19.48 -16.22 -2.06
N SER A 27 -20.07 -15.68 -3.14
CA SER A 27 -20.91 -16.43 -4.09
C SER A 27 -20.12 -17.50 -4.84
N LEU A 28 -18.89 -17.18 -5.25
CA LEU A 28 -17.98 -18.10 -5.94
C LEU A 28 -17.37 -19.16 -5.01
N LYS A 29 -17.64 -19.12 -3.69
CA LYS A 29 -17.04 -19.99 -2.66
C LYS A 29 -15.53 -20.08 -2.86
N LEU A 30 -14.87 -18.92 -3.03
CA LEU A 30 -13.42 -18.85 -3.26
C LEU A 30 -12.62 -19.50 -2.11
N GLU A 31 -13.21 -19.60 -0.91
CA GLU A 31 -12.69 -20.40 0.21
C GLU A 31 -12.40 -21.87 -0.16
N LYS A 32 -13.23 -22.48 -1.00
CA LYS A 32 -13.02 -23.86 -1.48
C LYS A 32 -11.92 -23.99 -2.53
N HIS A 33 -11.47 -22.86 -3.09
CA HIS A 33 -10.43 -22.81 -4.13
C HIS A 33 -9.09 -22.29 -3.57
N GLY A 34 -8.93 -22.17 -2.24
CA GLY A 34 -7.68 -21.76 -1.60
C GLY A 34 -7.56 -20.26 -1.33
N PHE A 35 -8.65 -19.51 -1.40
CA PHE A 35 -8.69 -18.11 -0.96
C PHE A 35 -9.04 -18.04 0.54
N THR A 36 -8.32 -17.24 1.32
CA THR A 36 -8.70 -16.92 2.70
C THR A 36 -9.41 -15.56 2.69
N ILE A 37 -10.68 -15.55 3.09
CA ILE A 37 -11.49 -14.33 3.15
C ILE A 37 -11.45 -13.82 4.60
N LYS A 38 -10.82 -12.67 4.80
CA LYS A 38 -10.86 -11.91 6.07
C LYS A 38 -11.58 -10.58 5.83
N PRO A 39 -12.20 -9.95 6.84
CA PRO A 39 -12.71 -8.60 6.68
C PRO A 39 -11.56 -7.68 6.23
N TYR A 40 -11.75 -7.01 5.09
CA TYR A 40 -10.77 -6.14 4.40
C TYR A 40 -9.56 -6.83 3.73
N SER A 41 -9.50 -8.16 3.68
CA SER A 41 -8.41 -8.87 3.00
C SER A 41 -8.91 -10.12 2.28
N LEU A 42 -8.61 -10.21 0.99
CA LEU A 42 -8.85 -11.38 0.17
C LEU A 42 -7.49 -11.91 -0.29
N THR A 43 -7.03 -12.99 0.34
CA THR A 43 -5.70 -13.56 0.06
C THR A 43 -5.83 -14.87 -0.69
N TYR A 44 -5.11 -15.01 -1.80
CA TYR A 44 -5.06 -16.25 -2.57
C TYR A 44 -3.71 -16.94 -2.38
N LYS A 45 -3.71 -18.13 -1.78
CA LYS A 45 -2.48 -18.89 -1.61
C LYS A 45 -2.26 -19.82 -2.81
N ASN A 46 -1.60 -19.31 -3.85
CA ASN A 46 -1.21 -20.13 -5.00
C ASN A 46 0.17 -20.78 -4.79
N SER A 47 0.17 -22.07 -4.46
CA SER A 47 1.40 -22.85 -4.25
C SER A 47 2.27 -22.96 -5.52
N GLN A 48 1.69 -22.87 -6.72
CA GLN A 48 2.45 -22.90 -7.97
C GLN A 48 3.19 -21.59 -8.21
N VAL A 49 2.54 -20.44 -7.98
CA VAL A 49 3.19 -19.12 -8.07
C VAL A 49 4.32 -19.02 -7.06
N GLN A 50 4.10 -19.48 -5.83
CA GLN A 50 5.13 -19.49 -4.78
C GLN A 50 6.32 -20.40 -5.15
N SER A 51 6.07 -21.57 -5.77
CA SER A 51 7.13 -22.45 -6.28
C SER A 51 7.93 -21.82 -7.42
N VAL A 52 7.27 -21.13 -8.35
CA VAL A 52 7.91 -20.42 -9.46
C VAL A 52 8.75 -19.25 -8.94
N LEU A 53 8.20 -18.43 -8.04
CA LEU A 53 8.95 -17.36 -7.37
C LEU A 53 10.16 -17.93 -6.64
N SER A 54 10.00 -19.00 -5.87
CA SER A 54 11.11 -19.65 -5.14
C SER A 54 12.20 -20.19 -6.07
N LYS A 55 11.82 -20.77 -7.22
CA LYS A 55 12.76 -21.22 -8.25
C LYS A 55 13.48 -20.03 -8.92
N MET A 56 12.78 -18.94 -9.15
CA MET A 56 13.37 -17.72 -9.69
C MET A 56 14.34 -17.09 -8.68
N LEU A 57 13.96 -16.99 -7.41
CA LEU A 57 14.81 -16.49 -6.32
C LEU A 57 16.07 -17.36 -6.13
N THR A 58 15.93 -18.68 -6.22
CA THR A 58 17.11 -19.58 -6.12
C THR A 58 18.03 -19.47 -7.34
N ARG A 59 17.50 -19.21 -8.54
CA ARG A 59 18.29 -18.97 -9.75
C ARG A 59 19.03 -17.62 -9.74
N THR A 60 18.43 -16.58 -9.15
CA THR A 60 18.98 -15.22 -9.13
C THR A 60 19.68 -14.86 -7.80
N ARG A 61 20.13 -15.85 -7.03
CA ARG A 61 20.72 -15.68 -5.69
C ARG A 61 21.80 -14.61 -5.58
N ARG A 62 22.69 -14.49 -6.59
CA ARG A 62 23.75 -13.46 -6.58
C ARG A 62 23.17 -12.05 -6.68
N GLY A 63 22.20 -11.82 -7.57
CA GLY A 63 21.56 -10.52 -7.73
C GLY A 63 20.77 -10.11 -6.49
N ILE A 64 20.06 -11.07 -5.88
CA ILE A 64 19.30 -10.85 -4.65
C ILE A 64 20.22 -10.51 -3.47
N ARG A 65 21.38 -11.16 -3.36
CA ARG A 65 22.34 -10.85 -2.29
C ARG A 65 22.88 -9.44 -2.40
N VAL A 66 23.32 -9.02 -3.60
CA VAL A 66 23.79 -7.65 -3.83
C VAL A 66 22.68 -6.63 -3.54
N PHE A 67 21.47 -6.91 -4.02
CA PHE A 67 20.31 -6.06 -3.72
C PHE A 67 20.05 -5.96 -2.22
N ALA A 68 20.09 -7.08 -1.49
CA ALA A 68 19.92 -7.12 -0.04
C ALA A 68 20.99 -6.29 0.68
N ASP A 69 22.27 -6.48 0.35
CA ASP A 69 23.38 -5.76 0.99
C ASP A 69 23.26 -4.25 0.73
N VAL A 70 22.97 -3.85 -0.51
CA VAL A 70 22.74 -2.44 -0.86
C VAL A 70 21.50 -1.88 -0.15
N SER A 71 20.42 -2.66 -0.05
CA SER A 71 19.19 -2.22 0.61
C SER A 71 19.39 -1.97 2.11
N VAL A 72 20.26 -2.74 2.76
CA VAL A 72 20.61 -2.52 4.18
C VAL A 72 21.35 -1.20 4.34
N VAL A 73 22.38 -0.96 3.52
CA VAL A 73 23.14 0.31 3.56
C VAL A 73 22.23 1.51 3.24
N ALA A 74 21.39 1.38 2.21
CA ALA A 74 20.41 2.39 1.85
C ALA A 74 19.40 2.64 2.99
N GLY A 75 18.98 1.60 3.71
CA GLY A 75 18.12 1.72 4.89
C GLY A 75 18.75 2.56 6.00
N PHE A 76 20.04 2.34 6.32
CA PHE A 76 20.76 3.16 7.29
C PHE A 76 20.91 4.61 6.85
N LEU A 77 21.21 4.86 5.57
CA LEU A 77 21.28 6.22 5.02
C LEU A 77 19.92 6.92 5.11
N MET A 78 18.83 6.23 4.74
CA MET A 78 17.47 6.74 4.82
C MET A 78 17.06 7.03 6.26
N MET A 79 17.45 6.18 7.22
CA MET A 79 17.21 6.41 8.64
C MET A 79 17.90 7.69 9.12
N GLY A 80 19.18 7.89 8.77
CA GLY A 80 19.91 9.12 9.10
C GLY A 80 19.28 10.36 8.47
N PHE A 81 18.87 10.26 7.20
CA PHE A 81 18.15 11.32 6.51
C PHE A 81 16.82 11.65 7.19
N ALA A 82 16.06 10.63 7.61
CA ALA A 82 14.78 10.84 8.30
C ALA A 82 14.96 11.61 9.62
N PHE A 83 15.97 11.27 10.43
CA PHE A 83 16.26 12.01 11.66
C PHE A 83 16.70 13.45 11.38
N TRP A 84 17.60 13.65 10.41
CA TRP A 84 18.02 14.99 10.00
C TRP A 84 16.84 15.83 9.51
N PHE A 85 16.00 15.25 8.65
CA PHE A 85 14.80 15.90 8.12
C PHE A 85 13.84 16.28 9.25
N LEU A 86 13.54 15.39 10.19
CA LEU A 86 12.63 15.67 11.30
C LEU A 86 13.16 16.81 12.19
N ILE A 87 14.43 16.78 12.56
CA ILE A 87 15.06 17.82 13.40
C ILE A 87 15.07 19.15 12.66
N SER A 88 15.47 19.15 11.38
CA SER A 88 15.50 20.36 10.55
C SER A 88 14.10 20.94 10.34
N ASN A 89 13.11 20.09 10.11
CA ASN A 89 11.74 20.52 9.88
C ASN A 89 11.11 21.11 11.15
N ILE A 90 11.34 20.50 12.33
CA ILE A 90 10.95 21.09 13.62
C ILE A 90 11.67 22.43 13.86
N SER A 91 12.95 22.53 13.52
CA SER A 91 13.69 23.79 13.66
C SER A 91 13.14 24.89 12.73
N ASN A 92 12.78 24.52 11.50
CA ASN A 92 12.18 25.43 10.53
C ASN A 92 10.81 25.95 10.99
N PHE A 93 10.03 25.16 11.73
CA PHE A 93 8.77 25.63 12.32
C PHE A 93 8.96 26.89 13.19
N PHE A 94 10.07 26.99 13.93
CA PHE A 94 10.34 28.12 14.84
C PHE A 94 11.17 29.24 14.20
N ILE A 95 12.12 28.92 13.33
CA ILE A 95 13.13 29.88 12.83
C ILE A 95 12.76 30.41 11.44
N LYS A 96 12.29 29.53 10.54
CA LYS A 96 11.98 29.86 9.14
C LYS A 96 10.69 29.17 8.69
N PRO A 97 9.52 29.68 9.10
CA PRO A 97 8.24 29.04 8.83
C PRO A 97 7.94 28.84 7.34
N THR A 98 8.58 29.61 6.44
CA THR A 98 8.44 29.45 4.98
C THR A 98 9.10 28.19 4.43
N GLU A 99 10.02 27.57 5.16
CA GLU A 99 10.71 26.32 4.80
C GLU A 99 10.20 25.12 5.62
N PHE A 100 9.12 25.30 6.39
CA PHE A 100 8.46 24.23 7.14
C PHE A 100 7.61 23.37 6.20
N ALA A 101 7.84 22.05 6.23
CA ALA A 101 7.04 21.09 5.48
C ALA A 101 6.05 20.40 6.42
N GLU A 102 4.76 20.65 6.24
CA GLU A 102 3.72 20.01 7.03
C GLU A 102 3.65 18.50 6.71
N LEU A 103 3.71 17.66 7.74
CA LEU A 103 3.56 16.22 7.63
C LEU A 103 2.09 15.83 7.83
N THR A 104 1.34 15.76 6.74
CA THR A 104 -0.06 15.34 6.77
C THR A 104 -0.17 13.81 6.62
N VAL A 105 -0.99 13.16 7.45
CA VAL A 105 -1.30 11.73 7.32
C VAL A 105 -2.07 11.51 6.02
N LEU A 106 -1.63 10.55 5.19
CA LEU A 106 -2.31 10.21 3.94
C LEU A 106 -3.54 9.35 4.23
N ILE A 107 -4.72 9.96 4.09
CA ILE A 107 -6.03 9.36 4.30
C ILE A 107 -6.82 9.60 3.01
N PRO A 108 -7.10 8.53 2.23
CA PRO A 108 -7.92 8.63 1.03
C PRO A 108 -9.28 9.27 1.31
N GLY A 109 -9.62 10.33 0.59
CA GLY A 109 -10.87 11.05 0.74
C GLY A 109 -10.92 12.08 1.88
N VAL A 110 -9.89 12.19 2.72
CA VAL A 110 -9.78 13.27 3.73
C VAL A 110 -8.60 14.18 3.40
N THR A 111 -7.40 13.62 3.26
CA THR A 111 -6.18 14.38 2.95
C THR A 111 -5.68 14.13 1.52
N LEU A 112 -6.07 13.00 0.91
CA LEU A 112 -5.92 12.73 -0.52
C LEU A 112 -7.28 12.90 -1.20
N THR A 113 -7.55 14.10 -1.71
CA THR A 113 -8.83 14.47 -2.33
C THR A 113 -8.81 14.36 -3.86
N SER A 114 -7.63 14.33 -4.48
CA SER A 114 -7.52 14.20 -5.94
C SER A 114 -7.77 12.77 -6.40
N ALA A 115 -8.53 12.62 -7.48
CA ALA A 115 -8.84 11.33 -8.08
C ALA A 115 -7.57 10.56 -8.49
N SER A 116 -6.54 11.26 -8.96
CA SER A 116 -5.24 10.67 -9.29
C SER A 116 -4.51 10.11 -8.06
N ALA A 117 -4.50 10.85 -6.94
CA ALA A 117 -3.85 10.36 -5.72
C ALA A 117 -4.58 9.17 -5.10
N ILE A 118 -5.91 9.18 -5.14
CA ILE A 118 -6.74 8.03 -4.69
C ILE A 118 -6.46 6.81 -5.58
N LEU A 119 -6.36 6.99 -6.90
CA LEU A 119 -6.03 5.92 -7.83
C LEU A 119 -4.65 5.32 -7.56
N TYR A 120 -3.62 6.16 -7.38
CA TYR A 120 -2.28 5.67 -7.04
C TYR A 120 -2.26 4.94 -5.69
N PHE A 121 -2.97 5.45 -4.68
CA PHE A 121 -3.11 4.78 -3.39
C PHE A 121 -3.76 3.40 -3.55
N LEU A 122 -4.88 3.30 -4.27
CA LEU A 122 -5.57 2.03 -4.50
C LEU A 122 -4.71 1.02 -5.27
N LEU A 123 -3.96 1.48 -6.28
CA LEU A 123 -3.02 0.62 -7.03
C LEU A 123 -1.84 0.14 -6.17
N SER A 124 -1.48 0.90 -5.14
CA SER A 124 -0.39 0.55 -4.22
C SER A 124 -0.78 -0.59 -3.27
N ILE A 125 -2.06 -0.70 -2.90
CA ILE A 125 -2.54 -1.68 -1.91
C ILE A 125 -2.20 -3.12 -2.31
N PRO A 126 -2.53 -3.63 -3.52
CA PRO A 126 -2.19 -5.00 -3.90
C PRO A 126 -0.69 -5.27 -3.88
N ILE A 127 0.13 -4.30 -4.31
CA ILE A 127 1.58 -4.42 -4.35
C ILE A 127 2.12 -4.59 -2.92
N VAL A 128 1.69 -3.72 -2.00
CA VAL A 128 2.10 -3.77 -0.59
C VAL A 128 1.66 -5.08 0.06
N LEU A 129 0.39 -5.50 -0.13
CA LEU A 129 -0.11 -6.74 0.46
C LEU A 129 0.68 -7.96 -0.03
N VAL A 130 0.98 -8.04 -1.33
CA VAL A 130 1.78 -9.15 -1.89
C VAL A 130 3.20 -9.18 -1.31
N VAL A 131 3.82 -8.02 -1.09
CA VAL A 131 5.18 -7.94 -0.53
C VAL A 131 5.19 -8.24 0.98
N HIS A 132 4.12 -7.87 1.70
CA HIS A 132 4.04 -8.03 3.15
C HIS A 132 3.56 -9.42 3.59
N GLU A 133 2.72 -10.07 2.78
CA GLU A 133 2.12 -11.37 3.08
C GLU A 133 2.75 -12.54 2.29
N GLY A 134 3.66 -12.25 1.35
CA GLY A 134 4.34 -13.22 0.47
C GLY A 134 5.46 -14.04 1.11
#